data_AF-A0A7J9EV13-F1
#
_entry.id   AF-A0A7J9EV13-F1
#
_cell.length_a   1.000
_cell.length_b   1.000
_cell.length_c   1.000
_cell.angle_alpha   90.00
_cell.angle_beta   90.00
_cell.angle_gamma   90.00
#
_symmetry.space_group_name_H-M   'P 1'
#
loop_
_entity.id
_entity.type
_entity.pdbx_description
1 polymer ?
#
loop_
_entity_poly.entity_id
_entity_poly.type
_entity_poly.pdbx_seq_one_letter_code
_entity_poly.pdbx_strand_id
1 'polypeptide(L)'
;MMLAIKKEIEELNGELMIYKATLSNGMLSSRLKQPEKFNGARSARDVDFFWEMEQYFRAMGIEDDAIKVNTTSIYFTDVALLWWSCRSINEKHGGNVIETW
;
A
#
# COMPACT_ATOMS: atom_id res chain seq x y z
N MET A 1 36.15 -15.88 0.97
CA MET A 1 34.70 -15.86 0.68
C MET A 1 33.90 -15.24 1.83
N MET A 2 33.92 -15.82 3.04
CA MET A 2 33.11 -15.32 4.18
C MET A 2 33.39 -13.86 4.57
N LEU A 3 34.64 -13.41 4.47
CA LEU A 3 35.05 -12.03 4.78
C LEU A 3 34.57 -11.01 3.74
N ALA A 4 34.46 -11.41 2.47
CA ALA A 4 33.98 -10.53 1.41
C ALA A 4 32.48 -10.27 1.57
N ILE A 5 31.71 -11.32 1.89
CA ILE A 5 30.27 -11.22 2.14
C ILE A 5 29.96 -10.35 3.36
N LYS A 6 30.75 -10.46 4.44
CA LYS A 6 30.59 -9.59 5.62
C LYS A 6 30.80 -8.12 5.29
N LYS A 7 31.83 -7.82 4.49
CA LYS A 7 32.12 -6.44 4.07
C LYS A 7 30.97 -5.85 3.24
N GLU A 8 30.42 -6.63 2.32
CA GLU A 8 29.31 -6.21 1.46
C GLU A 8 28.01 -5.96 2.26
N ILE A 9 27.76 -6.76 3.30
CA ILE A 9 26.63 -6.54 4.24
C ILE A 9 26.83 -5.24 5.03
N GLU A 10 28.04 -4.94 5.49
CA GLU A 10 28.33 -3.69 6.21
C GLU A 10 28.16 -2.47 5.30
N GLU A 11 28.59 -2.56 4.04
CA GLU A 11 28.45 -1.51 3.04
C GLU A 11 26.98 -1.24 2.69
N LEU A 12 26.20 -2.30 2.41
CA LEU A 12 24.76 -2.20 2.17
C LEU A 12 23.99 -1.63 3.37
N ASN A 13 24.37 -2.01 4.59
CA ASN A 13 23.77 -1.44 5.80
C ASN A 13 24.07 0.05 5.96
N GLY A 14 25.26 0.49 5.54
CA GLY A 14 25.63 1.91 5.49
C GLY A 14 24.78 2.69 4.49
N GLU A 15 24.60 2.16 3.28
CA GLU A 15 23.75 2.77 2.25
C GLU A 15 22.28 2.84 2.68
N LEU A 16 21.76 1.77 3.28
CA LEU A 16 20.39 1.73 3.81
C LEU A 16 20.17 2.76 4.92
N MET A 17 21.15 2.95 5.79
CA MET A 17 21.12 3.98 6.85
C MET A 17 21.04 5.38 6.27
N ILE A 18 21.83 5.67 5.23
CA ILE A 18 21.82 6.96 4.54
C ILE A 18 20.48 7.18 3.84
N TYR A 19 19.98 6.17 3.12
CA TYR A 19 18.67 6.23 2.46
C TYR A 19 17.53 6.47 3.45
N LYS A 20 17.55 5.80 4.61
CA LYS A 20 16.55 5.99 5.66
C LYS A 20 16.65 7.37 6.32
N ALA A 21 17.87 7.90 6.50
CA ALA A 21 18.09 9.22 7.04
C ALA A 21 17.64 10.33 6.07
N THR A 22 17.90 10.18 4.77
CA THR A 22 17.44 11.14 3.75
C THR A 22 15.93 11.09 3.55
N LEU A 23 15.32 9.89 3.60
CA LEU A 23 13.87 9.69 3.62
C LEU A 23 13.20 10.37 4.83
N SER A 24 13.83 10.29 6.00
CA SER A 24 13.36 10.92 7.23
C SER A 24 13.54 12.44 7.23
N ASN A 25 14.61 12.95 6.61
CA ASN A 25 14.99 14.36 6.71
C ASN A 25 14.52 15.23 5.53
N GLY A 26 14.12 14.62 4.41
CA GLY A 26 13.66 15.31 3.20
C GLY A 26 12.27 14.84 2.76
N MET A 27 11.24 15.66 3.00
CA MET A 27 10.03 15.71 2.15
C MET A 27 9.04 14.53 2.15
N LEU A 28 9.26 13.44 2.90
CA LEU A 28 8.33 12.29 2.91
C LEU A 28 7.62 12.04 4.26
N SER A 29 8.06 12.67 5.35
CA SER A 29 7.39 12.55 6.66
C SER A 29 5.99 13.18 6.69
N SER A 30 5.67 14.13 5.79
CA SER A 30 4.32 14.69 5.67
C SER A 30 3.45 14.01 4.60
N ARG A 31 4.02 13.14 3.74
CA ARG A 31 3.33 12.57 2.57
C ARG A 31 3.00 11.09 2.67
N LEU A 32 3.65 10.34 3.55
CA LEU A 32 3.30 8.95 3.83
C LEU A 32 2.57 8.86 5.17
N LYS A 33 1.41 9.51 5.26
CA LYS A 33 0.43 9.07 6.26
C LYS A 33 -0.14 7.77 5.74
N GLN A 34 0.13 6.69 6.46
CA GLN A 34 -0.50 5.42 6.18
C GLN A 34 -2.03 5.63 6.25
N PRO A 35 -2.79 5.26 5.20
CA PRO A 35 -4.22 5.49 5.17
C PRO A 35 -4.90 4.89 6.40
N GLU A 36 -5.85 5.62 6.99
CA GLU A 36 -6.63 5.12 8.10
C GLU A 36 -7.53 3.95 7.64
N LYS A 37 -7.80 3.01 8.54
CA LYS A 37 -8.65 1.86 8.20
C LYS A 37 -10.06 2.31 7.87
N PHE A 38 -10.62 1.76 6.79
CA PHE A 38 -11.93 2.12 6.28
C PHE A 38 -12.98 1.05 6.62
N ASN A 39 -13.98 1.42 7.42
CA ASN A 39 -15.02 0.51 7.90
C ASN A 39 -16.25 0.40 6.99
N GLY A 40 -16.34 1.18 5.91
CA GLY A 40 -17.47 1.14 4.97
C GLY A 40 -18.68 1.98 5.37
N ALA A 41 -18.55 2.91 6.33
CA ALA A 41 -19.64 3.81 6.70
C ALA A 41 -19.85 4.86 5.59
N ARG A 42 -21.00 4.82 4.87
CA ARG A 42 -21.36 5.77 3.80
C ARG A 42 -21.28 7.23 4.27
N SER A 43 -20.11 7.84 4.12
CA SER A 43 -19.79 9.19 4.55
C SER A 43 -18.98 9.88 3.47
N ALA A 44 -18.91 11.22 3.49
CA ALA A 44 -18.03 11.95 2.57
C ALA A 44 -16.56 11.51 2.66
N ARG A 45 -16.17 10.89 3.80
CA ARG A 45 -14.85 10.31 4.05
C ARG A 45 -14.49 9.12 3.16
N ASP A 46 -15.45 8.51 2.47
CA ASP A 46 -15.21 7.37 1.59
C ASP A 46 -14.39 7.79 0.36
N VAL A 47 -14.67 8.99 -0.18
CA VAL A 47 -13.93 9.56 -1.32
C VAL A 47 -12.52 9.99 -0.88
N ASP A 48 -12.41 10.52 0.35
CA ASP A 48 -11.12 10.89 0.93
C ASP A 48 -10.20 9.67 1.09
N PHE A 49 -10.75 8.50 1.45
CA PHE A 49 -9.97 7.26 1.59
C PHE A 49 -9.37 6.78 0.25
N PHE A 50 -10.15 6.74 -0.83
CA PHE A 50 -9.62 6.34 -2.15
C PHE A 50 -8.61 7.35 -2.69
N TRP A 51 -8.84 8.63 -2.43
CA TRP A 51 -7.88 9.67 -2.75
C TRP A 51 -6.57 9.49 -1.97
N GLU A 52 -6.62 9.22 -0.67
CA GLU A 52 -5.44 8.94 0.14
C GLU A 52 -4.69 7.68 -0.33
N MET A 53 -5.41 6.62 -0.72
CA MET A 53 -4.83 5.41 -1.32
C MET A 53 -4.12 5.70 -2.63
N GLU A 54 -4.73 6.49 -3.51
CA GLU A 54 -4.12 6.88 -4.78
C GLU A 54 -2.82 7.66 -4.55
N GLN A 55 -2.80 8.57 -3.59
CA GLN A 55 -1.60 9.32 -3.23
C GLN A 55 -0.53 8.42 -2.61
N TYR A 56 -0.93 7.44 -1.80
CA TYR A 56 -0.05 6.41 -1.26
C TYR A 56 0.58 5.55 -2.37
N PHE A 57 -0.21 5.11 -3.35
CA PHE A 57 0.30 4.33 -4.48
C PHE A 57 1.26 5.14 -5.36
N ARG A 58 0.94 6.41 -5.66
CA ARG A 58 1.86 7.32 -6.36
C ARG A 58 3.17 7.51 -5.59
N ALA A 59 3.11 7.64 -4.27
CA ALA A 59 4.31 7.80 -3.44
C ALA A 59 5.15 6.51 -3.36
N MET A 60 4.51 5.35 -3.40
CA MET A 60 5.16 4.03 -3.39
C MET A 60 5.59 3.54 -4.79
N GLY A 61 5.21 4.24 -5.87
CA GLY A 61 5.48 3.81 -7.24
C GLY A 61 4.71 2.56 -7.66
N ILE A 62 3.55 2.30 -7.04
CA ILE A 62 2.70 1.14 -7.36
C ILE A 62 1.79 1.52 -8.52
N GLU A 63 2.07 1.00 -9.71
CA GLU A 63 1.27 1.25 -10.92
C GLU A 63 0.35 0.10 -11.30
N ASP A 64 0.69 -1.13 -10.90
CA ASP A 64 -0.09 -2.33 -11.19
C ASP A 64 -1.41 -2.34 -10.42
N ASP A 65 -2.52 -2.38 -11.15
CA ASP A 65 -3.86 -2.29 -10.58
C ASP A 65 -4.22 -3.49 -9.71
N ALA A 66 -3.73 -4.70 -10.03
CA ALA A 66 -3.96 -5.87 -9.17
C ALA A 66 -3.25 -5.71 -7.82
N ILE A 67 -2.04 -5.12 -7.81
CA ILE A 67 -1.31 -4.80 -6.58
C ILE A 67 -2.01 -3.68 -5.80
N LYS A 68 -2.53 -2.63 -6.45
CA LYS A 68 -3.30 -1.55 -5.78
C LYS A 68 -4.56 -2.08 -5.13
N VAL A 69 -5.31 -2.90 -5.85
CA VAL A 69 -6.55 -3.53 -5.40
C VAL A 69 -6.29 -4.44 -4.19
N ASN A 70 -5.28 -5.31 -4.28
CA ASN A 70 -4.89 -6.19 -3.18
C ASN A 70 -4.44 -5.38 -1.96
N THR A 71 -3.60 -4.37 -2.16
CA THR A 71 -3.10 -3.52 -1.07
C THR A 71 -4.22 -2.75 -0.38
N THR A 72 -5.14 -2.16 -1.14
CA THR A 72 -6.30 -1.43 -0.59
C THR A 72 -7.17 -2.33 0.27
N SER A 73 -7.33 -3.61 -0.10
CA SER A 73 -8.14 -4.56 0.66
C SER A 73 -7.63 -4.78 2.10
N ILE A 74 -6.34 -4.60 2.35
CA ILE A 74 -5.72 -4.73 3.68
C ILE A 74 -6.23 -3.63 4.64
N TYR A 75 -6.66 -2.50 4.10
CA TYR A 75 -7.13 -1.34 4.86
C TYR A 75 -8.64 -1.33 5.06
N PHE A 76 -9.38 -2.24 4.43
CA PHE A 76 -10.80 -2.41 4.67
C PHE A 76 -11.05 -3.15 5.99
N THR A 77 -12.04 -2.68 6.76
CA THR A 77 -12.55 -3.34 7.96
C THR A 77 -14.06 -3.45 7.91
N ASP A 78 -14.62 -4.27 8.80
CA ASP A 78 -16.06 -4.42 9.03
C ASP A 78 -16.87 -4.63 7.73
N VAL A 79 -17.75 -3.67 7.40
CA VAL A 79 -18.69 -3.76 6.29
C VAL A 79 -17.97 -3.68 4.95
N ALA A 80 -16.90 -2.87 4.85
CA ALA A 80 -16.09 -2.76 3.64
C ALA A 80 -15.36 -4.09 3.33
N LEU A 81 -14.79 -4.73 4.37
CA LEU A 81 -14.10 -6.01 4.21
C LEU A 81 -15.07 -7.14 3.83
N LEU A 82 -16.28 -7.16 4.40
CA LEU A 82 -17.31 -8.13 4.04
C LEU A 82 -17.79 -7.95 2.61
N TRP A 83 -18.02 -6.71 2.18
CA TRP A 83 -18.40 -6.41 0.80
C TRP A 83 -17.31 -6.81 -0.18
N TRP A 84 -16.04 -6.48 0.13
CA TRP A 84 -14.88 -6.88 -0.65
C TRP A 84 -14.75 -8.41 -0.76
N SER A 85 -14.85 -9.12 0.36
CA SER A 85 -14.74 -10.58 0.43
C SER A 85 -15.85 -11.27 -0.35
N CYS A 86 -17.09 -10.79 -0.22
CA CYS A 86 -18.24 -11.32 -0.96
C CYS A 86 -18.05 -11.13 -2.47
N ARG A 87 -17.53 -9.98 -2.90
CA ARG A 87 -17.25 -9.71 -4.30
C ARG A 87 -16.12 -10.59 -4.86
N SER A 88 -15.00 -10.75 -4.15
CA SER A 88 -13.91 -11.62 -4.60
C SER A 88 -14.31 -13.10 -4.69
N ILE A 89 -15.27 -13.55 -3.86
CA ILE A 89 -15.87 -14.89 -3.98
C ILE A 89 -16.72 -14.97 -5.25
N ASN A 90 -17.49 -13.93 -5.57
CA ASN A 90 -18.31 -13.88 -6.77
C ASN A 90 -17.47 -13.84 -8.07
N GLU A 91 -16.36 -13.11 -8.10
CA GLU A 91 -15.42 -13.10 -9.24
C GLU A 91 -14.89 -14.50 -9.58
N LYS A 92 -14.53 -15.30 -8.56
CA LYS A 92 -14.11 -16.70 -8.74
C LYS A 92 -15.21 -17.63 -9.29
N HIS A 93 -16.47 -17.21 -9.19
CA HIS A 93 -17.63 -17.94 -9.68
C HIS A 93 -18.22 -17.34 -10.97
N GLY A 94 -17.46 -16.50 -11.68
CA GLY A 94 -17.87 -15.92 -12.97
C GLY A 94 -18.59 -14.57 -12.88
N GLY A 95 -18.50 -13.88 -11.74
CA GLY A 95 -18.90 -12.48 -11.60
C GLY A 95 -17.91 -11.51 -12.26
N ASN A 96 -18.36 -10.28 -12.54
CA ASN A 96 -17.55 -9.25 -13.19
C ASN A 96 -16.27 -8.96 -12.39
N VAL A 97 -15.12 -9.15 -13.03
CA VAL A 97 -13.80 -8.82 -12.48
C VAL A 97 -13.60 -7.31 -12.50
N ILE A 98 -13.13 -6.75 -11.39
CA ILE A 98 -12.62 -5.37 -11.39
C ILE A 98 -11.19 -5.41 -11.93
N GLU A 99 -11.06 -5.21 -13.24
CA GLU A 99 -9.78 -5.22 -13.94
C GLU A 99 -9.02 -3.89 -13.81
N THR A 100 -9.65 -2.87 -13.25
CA THR A 100 -9.12 -1.50 -13.21
C THR A 100 -9.36 -0.87 -11.85
N TRP A 101 -8.37 -0.11 -11.41
CA TRP A 101 -8.43 0.70 -10.19
C TRP A 101 -9.34 1.92 -10.36
#